data_AF-A0A7Y2GGP3-F1
#
_entry.id   AF-A0A7Y2GGP3-F1
#
_cell.length_a   1.000
_cell.length_b   1.000
_cell.length_c   1.000
_cell.angle_alpha   90.00
_cell.angle_beta   90.00
_cell.angle_gamma   90.00
#
_symmetry.space_group_name_H-M   'P 1'
#
loop_
_entity.id
_entity.type
_entity.pdbx_description
1 polymer ?
#
loop_
_entity_poly.entity_id
_entity_poly.type
_entity_poly.pdbx_seq_one_letter_code
_entity_poly.pdbx_strand_id
1 'polypeptide(L)'
;MTHTLKPKTLSYILTGILPVILLLTGNWVLAQKLRMQDTETRPVLSQQDALFDFDGDGKTDISIYRYSEGEWWSLNSNGGNSATKFGTQNDYPLADDFTGDGVTDRAFFRFSTGEWFVLRSEDHSYYSFPFGTNNDFPFTGDFDGDGKADPGLFRSLNGPGPSTYYIKLSSGGVRIEQFGSAGDQTYTSDYDGDGKDDLAIYRSQDAEWWIKESSTGIVRVYKFGIEEGSVLAQSDHNLGGGSFSYPIPADYTGDGKTDVAYFTNQGEWYVLRSEDESYYSFPFGTDQDFPLLGDYDGDGRADPGVLRPTNNTWYLLQSTEGFKAVTFGDIDGSTDIPLSAYRTGIL
;
A
#
# COMPACT_ATOMS: atom_id res chain seq x y z
N MET A 1 53.79 -33.37 -42.65
CA MET A 1 53.83 -34.42 -41.61
C MET A 1 53.39 -33.79 -40.31
N THR A 2 52.16 -34.04 -39.91
CA THR A 2 51.64 -33.63 -38.60
C THR A 2 50.77 -34.77 -38.11
N HIS A 3 51.22 -35.39 -37.02
CA HIS A 3 50.66 -36.60 -36.45
C HIS A 3 49.35 -36.31 -35.73
N THR A 4 48.31 -37.05 -36.09
CA THR A 4 47.02 -37.09 -35.41
C THR A 4 47.16 -37.87 -34.10
N LEU A 5 46.98 -37.20 -32.95
CA LEU A 5 46.86 -37.85 -31.65
C LEU A 5 45.46 -38.45 -31.52
N LYS A 6 45.39 -39.75 -31.15
CA LYS A 6 44.15 -40.43 -30.77
C LYS A 6 43.66 -39.88 -29.42
N PRO A 7 42.36 -39.61 -29.23
CA PRO A 7 41.86 -39.21 -27.92
C PRO A 7 41.89 -40.40 -26.94
N LYS A 8 42.45 -40.16 -25.76
CA LYS A 8 42.27 -41.00 -24.56
C LYS A 8 40.88 -40.75 -24.00
N THR A 9 40.14 -41.81 -23.71
CA THR A 9 38.92 -41.77 -22.90
C THR A 9 39.28 -41.41 -21.46
N LEU A 10 38.87 -40.22 -21.00
CA LEU A 10 38.69 -39.95 -19.57
C LEU A 10 37.25 -40.29 -19.20
N SER A 11 37.08 -41.26 -18.31
CA SER A 11 35.81 -41.54 -17.65
C SER A 11 35.57 -40.51 -16.56
N TYR A 12 34.66 -39.56 -16.80
CA TYR A 12 34.05 -38.74 -15.77
C TYR A 12 32.68 -39.32 -15.42
N ILE A 13 32.45 -39.59 -14.14
CA ILE A 13 31.11 -39.75 -13.59
C ILE A 13 30.57 -38.33 -13.43
N LEU A 14 29.59 -37.94 -14.24
CA LEU A 14 28.92 -36.65 -14.14
C LEU A 14 27.42 -36.88 -13.93
N THR A 15 26.94 -36.52 -12.75
CA THR A 15 25.53 -36.29 -12.46
C THR A 15 25.16 -34.88 -12.92
N GLY A 16 24.24 -34.79 -13.87
CA GLY A 16 23.33 -33.65 -14.01
C GLY A 16 23.80 -32.43 -14.81
N ILE A 17 23.06 -32.20 -15.90
CA ILE A 17 22.83 -30.94 -16.64
C ILE A 17 23.86 -30.59 -17.74
N LEU A 18 23.43 -30.79 -18.99
CA LEU A 18 24.09 -30.40 -20.24
C LEU A 18 23.80 -28.92 -20.57
N PRO A 19 24.74 -28.18 -21.19
CA PRO A 19 24.41 -26.94 -21.89
C PRO A 19 23.92 -27.24 -23.32
N VAL A 20 22.81 -26.62 -23.75
CA VAL A 20 22.33 -26.70 -25.13
C VAL A 20 23.10 -25.69 -26.00
N ILE A 21 23.84 -26.21 -26.98
CA ILE A 21 24.39 -25.44 -28.11
C ILE A 21 23.31 -25.37 -29.19
N LEU A 22 22.88 -24.16 -29.54
CA LEU A 22 21.92 -23.93 -30.62
C LEU A 22 22.66 -23.92 -31.98
N LEU A 23 22.39 -24.91 -32.83
CA LEU A 23 22.79 -24.91 -34.24
C LEU A 23 21.54 -24.72 -35.13
N LEU A 24 21.52 -23.61 -35.86
CA LEU A 24 20.52 -23.28 -36.88
C LEU A 24 20.71 -24.13 -38.13
N THR A 25 19.81 -25.09 -38.38
CA THR A 25 19.39 -25.48 -39.75
C THR A 25 17.98 -26.03 -39.70
N GLY A 26 17.09 -25.50 -40.55
CA GLY A 26 15.65 -25.72 -40.49
C GLY A 26 15.17 -27.15 -40.79
N ASN A 27 14.05 -27.50 -40.16
CA ASN A 27 12.94 -28.23 -40.74
C ASN A 27 11.76 -28.21 -39.75
N TRP A 28 10.56 -27.92 -40.26
CA TRP A 28 9.32 -27.97 -39.49
C TRP A 28 8.92 -29.42 -39.23
N VAL A 29 8.71 -29.78 -37.96
CA VAL A 29 8.02 -31.01 -37.57
C VAL A 29 6.90 -30.64 -36.60
N LEU A 30 5.72 -31.18 -36.91
CA LEU A 30 4.45 -31.06 -36.22
C LEU A 30 4.60 -31.15 -34.68
N ALA A 31 4.35 -30.05 -33.97
CA ALA A 31 4.35 -30.03 -32.52
C ALA A 31 3.07 -30.71 -31.99
N GLN A 32 3.17 -32.00 -31.68
CA GLN A 32 2.21 -32.65 -30.79
C GLN A 32 2.42 -32.08 -29.38
N LYS A 33 1.39 -31.46 -28.82
CA LYS A 33 1.36 -30.81 -27.51
C LYS A 33 1.72 -31.80 -26.39
N LEU A 34 3.02 -31.94 -26.10
CA LEU A 34 3.52 -32.54 -24.88
C LEU A 34 3.43 -31.47 -23.78
N ARG A 35 2.46 -31.65 -22.89
CA ARG A 35 2.31 -30.88 -21.66
C ARG A 35 3.45 -31.32 -20.72
N MET A 36 4.62 -30.72 -20.86
CA MET A 36 5.61 -30.72 -19.78
C MET A 36 5.08 -29.74 -18.73
N GLN A 37 4.67 -30.27 -17.58
CA GLN A 37 4.52 -29.47 -16.37
C GLN A 37 5.93 -29.10 -15.94
N ASP A 38 6.41 -27.95 -16.43
CA ASP A 38 7.49 -27.26 -15.75
C ASP A 38 6.94 -26.79 -14.42
N THR A 39 7.21 -27.57 -13.36
CA THR A 39 7.30 -27.03 -12.01
C THR A 39 8.58 -26.21 -11.92
N GLU A 40 8.64 -25.12 -12.67
CA GLU A 40 9.34 -23.96 -12.16
C GLU A 40 8.43 -23.43 -11.06
N THR A 41 8.84 -23.64 -9.81
CA THR A 41 8.45 -22.74 -8.74
C THR A 41 9.00 -21.38 -9.14
N ARG A 42 8.22 -20.65 -9.95
CA ARG A 42 8.32 -19.20 -9.98
C ARG A 42 8.31 -18.80 -8.51
N PRO A 43 9.27 -17.97 -8.04
CA PRO A 43 9.07 -17.33 -6.76
C PRO A 43 7.66 -16.74 -6.84
N VAL A 44 6.82 -17.13 -5.89
CA VAL A 44 5.62 -16.36 -5.61
C VAL A 44 6.22 -15.02 -5.20
N LEU A 45 6.26 -14.08 -6.16
CA LEU A 45 6.36 -12.68 -5.78
C LEU A 45 5.26 -12.54 -4.73
N SER A 46 5.60 -12.13 -3.51
CA SER A 46 4.61 -11.76 -2.52
C SER A 46 3.67 -10.82 -3.24
N GLN A 47 2.47 -11.31 -3.57
CA GLN A 47 1.46 -10.46 -4.13
C GLN A 47 1.15 -9.51 -2.98
N GLN A 48 1.57 -8.26 -3.11
CA GLN A 48 1.16 -7.24 -2.17
C GLN A 48 -0.36 -7.26 -2.18
N ASP A 49 -0.98 -7.57 -1.05
CA ASP A 49 -2.43 -7.69 -0.99
C ASP A 49 -3.04 -6.35 -1.39
N ALA A 50 -4.08 -6.40 -2.22
CA ALA A 50 -4.74 -5.20 -2.69
C ALA A 50 -5.34 -4.47 -1.49
N LEU A 51 -4.99 -3.19 -1.34
CA LEU A 51 -5.51 -2.38 -0.25
C LEU A 51 -7.04 -2.34 -0.32
N PHE A 52 -7.71 -2.49 0.82
CA PHE A 52 -9.17 -2.42 0.89
C PHE A 52 -9.91 -3.46 0.01
N ASP A 53 -9.32 -4.63 -0.22
CA ASP A 53 -10.01 -5.80 -0.76
C ASP A 53 -10.90 -6.45 0.31
N PHE A 54 -12.17 -6.05 0.39
CA PHE A 54 -13.11 -6.57 1.39
C PHE A 54 -13.85 -7.83 0.90
N ASP A 55 -13.68 -8.21 -0.36
CA ASP A 55 -14.38 -9.34 -0.96
C ASP A 55 -13.45 -10.52 -1.35
N GLY A 56 -12.14 -10.32 -1.23
CA GLY A 56 -11.07 -11.31 -1.40
C GLY A 56 -10.79 -11.64 -2.86
N ASP A 57 -11.11 -10.74 -3.80
CA ASP A 57 -10.89 -10.98 -5.24
C ASP A 57 -9.55 -10.47 -5.78
N GLY A 58 -8.72 -9.89 -4.90
CA GLY A 58 -7.41 -9.34 -5.22
C GLY A 58 -7.46 -7.94 -5.85
N LYS A 59 -8.58 -7.22 -5.71
CA LYS A 59 -8.75 -5.83 -6.17
C LYS A 59 -9.15 -4.93 -5.01
N THR A 60 -8.73 -3.67 -5.08
CA THR A 60 -9.19 -2.64 -4.17
C THR A 60 -10.68 -2.36 -4.37
N ASP A 61 -11.46 -2.46 -3.30
CA ASP A 61 -12.85 -2.05 -3.28
C ASP A 61 -12.99 -0.55 -3.05
N ILE A 62 -13.94 0.06 -3.77
CA ILE A 62 -14.35 1.44 -3.49
C ILE A 62 -15.02 1.46 -2.12
N SER A 63 -14.42 2.14 -1.14
CA SER A 63 -14.85 2.01 0.25
C SER A 63 -14.82 3.33 1.02
N ILE A 64 -15.81 3.52 1.90
CA ILE A 64 -15.94 4.69 2.78
C ILE A 64 -16.20 4.26 4.22
N TYR A 65 -15.80 5.11 5.17
CA TYR A 65 -16.27 5.09 6.54
C TYR A 65 -17.19 6.28 6.80
N ARG A 66 -18.42 5.99 7.26
CA ARG A 66 -19.42 6.97 7.66
C ARG A 66 -19.30 7.25 9.15
N TYR A 67 -18.70 8.38 9.49
CA TYR A 67 -18.39 8.77 10.87
C TYR A 67 -19.60 8.91 11.76
N SER A 68 -20.64 9.60 11.30
CA SER A 68 -21.85 9.89 12.09
C SER A 68 -22.49 8.64 12.70
N GLU A 69 -22.29 7.49 12.05
CA GLU A 69 -22.95 6.24 12.39
C GLU A 69 -22.00 5.10 12.77
N GLY A 70 -20.69 5.25 12.52
CA GLY A 70 -19.69 4.21 12.71
C GLY A 70 -19.86 3.05 11.72
N GLU A 71 -20.13 3.37 10.46
CA GLU A 71 -20.43 2.38 9.42
C GLU A 71 -19.34 2.30 8.36
N TRP A 72 -19.01 1.08 8.00
CA TRP A 72 -18.10 0.72 6.92
C TRP A 72 -18.91 0.35 5.70
N TRP A 73 -18.61 0.94 4.56
CA TRP A 73 -19.28 0.66 3.31
C TRP A 73 -18.25 0.34 2.23
N SER A 74 -18.48 -0.72 1.47
CA SER A 74 -17.71 -1.05 0.27
C SER A 74 -18.65 -1.30 -0.91
N LEU A 75 -18.23 -0.82 -2.08
CA LEU A 75 -18.73 -1.27 -3.37
C LEU A 75 -17.69 -2.25 -3.90
N ASN A 76 -18.05 -3.52 -3.81
CA ASN A 76 -17.19 -4.65 -4.10
C ASN A 76 -16.85 -4.69 -5.60
N SER A 77 -15.60 -4.97 -5.91
CA SER A 77 -15.03 -5.13 -7.25
C SER A 77 -15.76 -6.24 -8.04
N ASN A 78 -16.15 -7.33 -7.38
CA ASN A 78 -16.96 -8.41 -7.96
C ASN A 78 -18.46 -8.07 -8.11
N GLY A 79 -18.86 -6.91 -7.60
CA GLY A 79 -20.20 -6.34 -7.68
C GLY A 79 -21.03 -6.51 -6.41
N GLY A 80 -21.83 -5.49 -6.12
CA GLY A 80 -22.68 -5.43 -4.92
C GLY A 80 -22.08 -4.53 -3.85
N ASN A 81 -22.89 -4.23 -2.83
CA ASN A 81 -22.49 -3.34 -1.74
C ASN A 81 -22.44 -4.12 -0.43
N SER A 82 -21.40 -3.89 0.37
CA SER A 82 -21.33 -4.32 1.76
C SER A 82 -21.51 -3.12 2.67
N ALA A 83 -22.19 -3.34 3.80
CA ALA A 83 -22.34 -2.36 4.86
C ALA A 83 -22.18 -3.06 6.21
N THR A 84 -21.40 -2.50 7.12
CA THR A 84 -21.20 -3.07 8.45
C THR A 84 -21.02 -1.98 9.47
N LYS A 85 -21.78 -2.08 10.57
CA LYS A 85 -21.64 -1.16 11.69
C LYS A 85 -20.61 -1.69 12.68
N PHE A 86 -19.48 -1.00 12.80
CA PHE A 86 -18.39 -1.39 13.69
C PHE A 86 -17.58 -0.16 14.11
N GLY A 87 -17.73 0.25 15.38
CA GLY A 87 -17.16 1.48 15.90
C GLY A 87 -18.20 2.57 16.16
N THR A 88 -17.72 3.78 16.37
CA THR A 88 -18.48 4.98 16.70
C THR A 88 -17.85 6.21 16.02
N GLN A 89 -18.52 7.36 16.11
CA GLN A 89 -18.07 8.61 15.51
C GLN A 89 -16.70 9.12 15.98
N ASN A 90 -16.19 8.67 17.13
CA ASN A 90 -14.90 9.12 17.66
C ASN A 90 -13.79 8.07 17.51
N ASP A 91 -14.07 6.98 16.81
CA ASP A 91 -13.10 5.93 16.55
C ASP A 91 -12.39 6.21 15.22
N TYR A 92 -11.09 5.92 15.19
CA TYR A 92 -10.26 6.06 14.00
C TYR A 92 -10.29 4.75 13.21
N PRO A 93 -10.87 4.68 12.00
CA PRO A 93 -10.91 3.47 11.21
C PRO A 93 -9.53 3.15 10.60
N LEU A 94 -9.15 1.88 10.63
CA LEU A 94 -8.01 1.31 9.92
C LEU A 94 -8.47 0.01 9.22
N ALA A 95 -7.89 -0.31 8.08
CA ALA A 95 -8.26 -1.50 7.32
C ALA A 95 -7.02 -2.12 6.71
N ASP A 96 -6.83 -3.41 6.98
CA ASP A 96 -5.66 -4.20 6.59
C ASP A 96 -5.94 -5.69 6.91
N ASP A 97 -5.10 -6.63 6.47
CA ASP A 97 -5.26 -8.05 6.80
C ASP A 97 -4.60 -8.40 8.15
N PHE A 98 -5.33 -8.22 9.26
CA PHE A 98 -4.79 -8.50 10.60
C PHE A 98 -4.80 -10.00 10.95
N THR A 99 -5.47 -10.84 10.16
CA THR A 99 -5.62 -12.27 10.43
C THR A 99 -4.74 -13.16 9.56
N GLY A 100 -4.25 -12.65 8.44
CA GLY A 100 -3.45 -13.34 7.44
C GLY A 100 -4.29 -14.24 6.53
N ASP A 101 -5.55 -13.88 6.29
CA ASP A 101 -6.46 -14.65 5.44
C ASP A 101 -6.52 -14.16 3.98
N GLY A 102 -5.83 -13.06 3.66
CA GLY A 102 -5.78 -12.42 2.37
C GLY A 102 -6.99 -11.55 2.07
N VAL A 103 -7.82 -11.23 3.09
CA VAL A 103 -8.99 -10.35 2.95
C VAL A 103 -8.86 -9.20 3.96
N THR A 104 -9.23 -7.99 3.54
CA THR A 104 -9.15 -6.82 4.40
C THR A 104 -10.09 -6.95 5.61
N ASP A 105 -9.50 -6.92 6.82
CA ASP A 105 -10.23 -6.80 8.06
C ASP A 105 -10.59 -5.33 8.35
N ARG A 106 -11.62 -5.13 9.17
CA ARG A 106 -12.03 -3.79 9.62
C ARG A 106 -11.55 -3.56 11.04
N ALA A 107 -10.78 -2.51 11.26
CA ALA A 107 -10.28 -2.16 12.57
C ALA A 107 -10.59 -0.73 12.95
N PHE A 108 -10.59 -0.43 14.24
CA PHE A 108 -10.50 0.95 14.68
C PHE A 108 -9.66 1.10 15.94
N PHE A 109 -9.02 2.26 16.06
CA PHE A 109 -8.36 2.72 17.28
C PHE A 109 -9.25 3.72 18.01
N ARG A 110 -9.46 3.48 19.31
CA ARG A 110 -10.22 4.37 20.18
C ARG A 110 -9.28 5.23 21.00
N PHE A 111 -9.12 6.50 20.59
CA PHE A 111 -8.25 7.45 21.28
C PHE A 111 -8.54 7.55 22.78
N SER A 112 -9.82 7.60 23.18
CA SER A 112 -10.20 7.79 24.60
C SER A 112 -9.72 6.69 25.55
N THR A 113 -9.44 5.49 25.05
CA THR A 113 -9.02 4.32 25.84
C THR A 113 -7.65 3.76 25.44
N GLY A 114 -7.11 4.16 24.28
CA GLY A 114 -5.89 3.56 23.72
C GLY A 114 -6.08 2.10 23.31
N GLU A 115 -7.30 1.72 22.91
CA GLU A 115 -7.67 0.33 22.59
C GLU A 115 -7.96 0.16 21.10
N TRP A 116 -7.43 -0.93 20.55
CA TRP A 116 -7.70 -1.39 19.19
C TRP A 116 -8.82 -2.41 19.20
N PHE A 117 -9.65 -2.37 18.16
CA PHE A 117 -10.69 -3.35 17.91
C PHE A 117 -10.56 -3.80 16.46
N VAL A 118 -10.54 -5.11 16.22
CA VAL A 118 -10.40 -5.72 14.90
C VAL A 118 -11.56 -6.66 14.67
N LEU A 119 -12.36 -6.38 13.64
CA LEU A 119 -13.45 -7.20 13.13
C LEU A 119 -12.92 -8.03 11.96
N ARG A 120 -12.97 -9.34 12.16
CA ARG A 120 -12.48 -10.37 11.25
C ARG A 120 -13.33 -10.46 9.97
N SER A 121 -12.66 -10.56 8.83
CA SER A 121 -13.23 -10.84 7.51
C SER A 121 -13.89 -12.22 7.47
N GLU A 122 -13.29 -13.23 8.09
CA GLU A 122 -13.64 -14.64 7.86
C GLU A 122 -14.95 -15.06 8.54
N ASP A 123 -15.26 -14.48 9.69
CA ASP A 123 -16.38 -14.89 10.54
C ASP A 123 -17.18 -13.75 11.18
N HIS A 124 -16.78 -12.49 10.96
CA HIS A 124 -17.42 -11.30 11.55
C HIS A 124 -17.41 -11.28 13.10
N SER A 125 -16.58 -12.10 13.74
CA SER A 125 -16.24 -11.93 15.15
C SER A 125 -15.19 -10.82 15.30
N TYR A 126 -15.07 -10.26 16.50
CA TYR A 126 -14.03 -9.25 16.75
C TYR A 126 -13.20 -9.60 17.99
N TYR A 127 -12.03 -9.00 18.06
CA TYR A 127 -11.18 -8.99 19.24
C TYR A 127 -10.67 -7.57 19.53
N SER A 128 -10.22 -7.33 20.76
CA SER A 128 -9.65 -6.05 21.15
C SER A 128 -8.42 -6.22 22.02
N PHE A 129 -7.55 -5.21 22.00
CA PHE A 129 -6.35 -5.18 22.84
C PHE A 129 -5.90 -3.73 23.12
N PRO A 130 -5.36 -3.45 24.31
CA PRO A 130 -4.83 -2.13 24.64
C PRO A 130 -3.44 -1.97 24.02
N PHE A 131 -3.30 -1.00 23.12
CA PHE A 131 -2.00 -0.62 22.55
C PHE A 131 -2.06 0.84 22.11
N GLY A 132 -1.62 1.74 22.97
CA GLY A 132 -1.51 3.17 22.67
C GLY A 132 -2.14 4.06 23.72
N THR A 133 -2.17 5.35 23.39
CA THR A 133 -2.64 6.45 24.23
C THR A 133 -3.33 7.50 23.36
N ASN A 134 -4.06 8.44 23.98
CA ASN A 134 -4.90 9.42 23.28
C ASN A 134 -4.16 10.36 22.30
N ASN A 135 -2.83 10.44 22.34
CA ASN A 135 -2.04 11.34 21.48
C ASN A 135 -1.19 10.59 20.43
N ASP A 136 -1.42 9.29 20.28
CA ASP A 136 -0.72 8.49 19.28
C ASP A 136 -1.49 8.50 17.97
N PHE A 137 -0.79 8.56 16.84
CA PHE A 137 -1.38 8.41 15.52
C PHE A 137 -1.34 6.94 15.12
N PRO A 138 -2.48 6.24 15.00
CA PRO A 138 -2.50 4.82 14.63
C PRO A 138 -2.18 4.62 13.14
N PHE A 139 -1.49 3.53 12.81
CA PHE A 139 -1.24 3.07 11.43
C PHE A 139 -1.17 1.53 11.39
N THR A 140 -1.12 0.95 10.20
CA THR A 140 -0.98 -0.51 9.99
C THR A 140 0.09 -0.81 8.93
N GLY A 141 0.51 -2.07 8.90
CA GLY A 141 1.45 -2.60 7.90
C GLY A 141 2.10 -3.90 8.36
N ASP A 142 2.66 -4.70 7.46
CA ASP A 142 3.39 -5.94 7.80
C ASP A 142 4.87 -5.65 8.03
N PHE A 143 5.30 -5.42 9.28
CA PHE A 143 6.68 -5.00 9.57
C PHE A 143 7.61 -6.16 9.93
N ASP A 144 7.08 -7.38 10.08
CA ASP A 144 7.89 -8.58 10.35
C ASP A 144 7.90 -9.61 9.21
N GLY A 145 7.06 -9.41 8.20
CA GLY A 145 6.97 -10.20 6.97
C GLY A 145 6.24 -11.53 7.17
N ASP A 146 5.29 -11.58 8.11
CA ASP A 146 4.51 -12.79 8.39
C ASP A 146 3.18 -12.87 7.62
N GLY A 147 2.92 -11.89 6.75
CA GLY A 147 1.71 -11.78 5.94
C GLY A 147 0.51 -11.31 6.76
N LYS A 148 0.74 -10.63 7.88
CA LYS A 148 -0.32 -10.01 8.69
C LYS A 148 0.02 -8.56 8.99
N ALA A 149 -1.02 -7.74 8.99
CA ALA A 149 -0.92 -6.37 9.42
C ALA A 149 -0.62 -6.27 10.92
N ASP A 150 0.40 -5.49 11.25
CA ASP A 150 0.76 -5.10 12.60
C ASP A 150 0.10 -3.77 12.98
N PRO A 151 -0.54 -3.70 14.16
CA PRO A 151 -0.97 -2.43 14.74
C PRO A 151 0.22 -1.54 15.10
N GLY A 152 0.26 -0.35 14.53
CA GLY A 152 1.31 0.65 14.70
C GLY A 152 0.81 1.94 15.34
N LEU A 153 1.70 2.64 16.05
CA LEU A 153 1.45 3.95 16.64
C LEU A 153 2.64 4.86 16.39
N PHE A 154 2.38 6.02 15.79
CA PHE A 154 3.36 7.07 15.59
C PHE A 154 3.16 8.13 16.67
N ARG A 155 4.10 8.21 17.60
CA ARG A 155 4.07 9.17 18.69
C ARG A 155 4.99 10.33 18.38
N SER A 156 4.40 11.47 18.06
CA SER A 156 5.08 12.75 17.96
C SER A 156 4.96 13.50 19.30
N LEU A 157 6.02 14.16 19.75
CA LEU A 157 5.97 14.96 20.97
C LEU A 157 5.29 16.31 20.69
N ASN A 158 4.49 16.82 21.63
CA ASN A 158 3.99 18.19 21.59
C ASN A 158 5.16 19.16 21.83
N GLY A 159 5.86 19.55 20.76
CA GLY A 159 7.03 20.42 20.78
C GLY A 159 8.22 19.82 20.05
N PRO A 160 9.37 20.53 19.97
CA PRO A 160 10.55 20.04 19.28
C PRO A 160 11.05 18.75 19.95
N GLY A 161 11.17 17.69 19.16
CA GLY A 161 11.62 16.40 19.66
C GLY A 161 11.50 15.32 18.59
N PRO A 162 12.09 14.14 18.85
CA PRO A 162 11.97 13.02 17.94
C PRO A 162 10.57 12.40 17.99
N SER A 163 10.15 11.87 16.86
CA SER A 163 8.97 11.01 16.79
C SER A 163 9.38 9.54 16.94
N THR A 164 8.49 8.72 17.45
CA THR A 164 8.76 7.30 17.74
C THR A 164 7.64 6.41 17.23
N TYR A 165 8.02 5.37 16.50
CA TYR A 165 7.18 4.27 16.07
C TYR A 165 7.10 3.21 17.18
N TYR A 166 5.89 2.78 17.50
CA TYR A 166 5.61 1.61 18.34
C TYR A 166 4.78 0.65 17.51
N ILE A 167 5.32 -0.54 17.21
CA ILE A 167 4.66 -1.51 16.32
C ILE A 167 4.49 -2.81 17.09
N LYS A 168 3.25 -3.29 17.17
CA LYS A 168 2.89 -4.48 17.93
C LYS A 168 2.87 -5.71 17.02
N LEU A 169 4.05 -6.26 16.76
CA LEU A 169 4.27 -7.43 15.90
C LEU A 169 3.25 -8.56 16.13
N SER A 170 2.68 -9.03 15.04
CA SER A 170 1.78 -10.18 14.89
C SER A 170 2.45 -11.47 15.38
N SER A 171 3.74 -11.65 15.04
CA SER A 171 4.59 -12.75 15.52
C SER A 171 4.94 -12.66 17.01
N GLY A 172 4.73 -11.48 17.62
CA GLY A 172 4.82 -11.23 19.05
C GLY A 172 5.92 -10.24 19.45
N GLY A 173 5.63 -9.45 20.48
CA GLY A 173 6.52 -8.41 20.98
C GLY A 173 6.09 -7.01 20.52
N VAL A 174 6.94 -6.02 20.80
CA VAL A 174 6.75 -4.63 20.35
C VAL A 174 8.09 -4.12 19.83
N ARG A 175 8.10 -3.68 18.57
CA ARG A 175 9.21 -2.92 18.00
C ARG A 175 9.04 -1.45 18.38
N ILE A 176 10.09 -0.85 18.91
CA ILE A 176 10.11 0.57 19.30
C ILE A 176 11.28 1.22 18.58
N GLU A 177 10.98 2.23 17.77
CA GLU A 177 11.98 2.83 16.91
C GLU A 177 11.81 4.33 16.77
N GLN A 178 12.89 5.06 17.02
CA GLN A 178 12.89 6.51 16.88
C GLN A 178 13.20 6.88 15.43
N PHE A 179 12.23 7.48 14.74
CA PHE A 179 12.37 7.92 13.35
C PHE A 179 11.41 9.09 13.07
N GLY A 180 11.93 10.14 12.46
CA GLY A 180 11.21 11.41 12.28
C GLY A 180 11.32 12.38 13.45
N SER A 181 10.69 13.54 13.27
CA SER A 181 10.64 14.68 14.19
C SER A 181 9.22 15.22 14.31
N ALA A 182 8.99 16.09 15.28
CA ALA A 182 7.71 16.76 15.44
C ALA A 182 7.28 17.50 14.16
N GLY A 183 6.07 17.21 13.67
CA GLY A 183 5.50 17.74 12.44
C GLY A 183 5.68 16.83 11.22
N ASP A 184 6.50 15.79 11.30
CA ASP A 184 6.60 14.77 10.26
C ASP A 184 5.34 13.89 10.26
N GLN A 185 4.92 13.44 9.08
CA GLN A 185 3.77 12.53 8.87
C GLN A 185 4.28 11.14 8.49
N THR A 186 3.56 10.07 8.84
CA THR A 186 3.99 8.69 8.58
C THR A 186 3.38 8.10 7.32
N TYR A 187 4.18 7.35 6.55
CA TYR A 187 3.77 6.71 5.29
C TYR A 187 4.42 5.33 5.15
N THR A 188 4.00 4.37 5.96
CA THR A 188 4.60 3.03 5.94
C THR A 188 4.16 2.22 4.72
N SER A 189 5.12 1.53 4.09
CA SER A 189 4.91 0.68 2.90
C SER A 189 6.21 -0.05 2.57
N ASP A 190 6.20 -1.10 1.75
CA ASP A 190 7.41 -1.79 1.25
C ASP A 190 8.12 -0.96 0.16
N TYR A 191 9.12 -0.15 0.52
CA TYR A 191 9.88 0.68 -0.43
C TYR A 191 11.13 -0.02 -0.97
N ASP A 192 11.65 -1.03 -0.28
CA ASP A 192 12.85 -1.77 -0.71
C ASP A 192 12.55 -3.09 -1.43
N GLY A 193 11.30 -3.56 -1.40
CA GLY A 193 10.77 -4.73 -2.08
C GLY A 193 11.11 -6.04 -1.36
N ASP A 194 11.31 -6.01 -0.04
CA ASP A 194 11.66 -7.20 0.75
C ASP A 194 10.45 -7.96 1.31
N GLY A 195 9.23 -7.49 1.02
CA GLY A 195 7.98 -8.06 1.49
C GLY A 195 7.62 -7.61 2.91
N LYS A 196 8.24 -6.53 3.42
CA LYS A 196 7.90 -5.89 4.69
C LYS A 196 7.68 -4.41 4.50
N ASP A 197 6.78 -3.86 5.28
CA ASP A 197 6.62 -2.42 5.33
C ASP A 197 7.81 -1.75 6.03
N ASP A 198 8.31 -0.71 5.37
CA ASP A 198 9.37 0.15 5.86
C ASP A 198 8.80 1.32 6.68
N LEU A 199 9.66 1.90 7.51
CA LEU A 199 9.32 3.16 8.17
C LEU A 199 9.60 4.31 7.21
N ALA A 200 8.60 5.12 6.90
CA ALA A 200 8.82 6.36 6.16
C ALA A 200 8.10 7.55 6.79
N ILE A 201 8.71 8.73 6.66
CA ILE A 201 8.05 9.99 6.97
C ILE A 201 8.09 10.97 5.81
N TYR A 202 7.10 11.85 5.77
CA TYR A 202 7.12 13.06 4.94
C TYR A 202 7.24 14.30 5.83
N ARG A 203 8.23 15.13 5.52
CA ARG A 203 8.47 16.42 6.17
C ARG A 203 8.00 17.53 5.25
N SER A 204 6.78 18.02 5.49
CA SER A 204 6.13 18.97 4.57
C SER A 204 6.87 20.30 4.41
N GLN A 205 7.49 20.78 5.50
CA GLN A 205 8.23 22.06 5.51
C GLN A 205 9.44 22.08 4.56
N ASP A 206 10.01 20.91 4.25
CA ASP A 206 11.20 20.77 3.42
C ASP A 206 10.92 20.00 2.10
N ALA A 207 9.67 19.51 1.94
CA ALA A 207 9.25 18.58 0.88
C ALA A 207 10.14 17.33 0.79
N GLU A 208 10.47 16.75 1.95
CA GLU A 208 11.38 15.62 2.06
C GLU A 208 10.67 14.35 2.49
N TRP A 209 10.88 13.29 1.72
CA TRP A 209 10.65 11.91 2.13
C TRP A 209 11.89 11.36 2.81
N TRP A 210 11.70 10.71 3.96
CA TRP A 210 12.74 9.97 4.64
C TRP A 210 12.24 8.54 4.81
N ILE A 211 12.91 7.59 4.17
CA ILE A 211 12.51 6.18 4.13
C ILE A 211 13.63 5.37 4.77
N LYS A 212 13.29 4.48 5.70
CA LYS A 212 14.22 3.57 6.34
C LYS A 212 13.92 2.13 5.93
N GLU A 213 14.74 1.62 5.02
CA GLU A 213 14.70 0.24 4.50
C GLU A 213 14.75 -0.77 5.66
N SER A 214 13.83 -1.72 5.67
CA SER A 214 13.69 -2.74 6.68
C SER A 214 14.79 -3.80 6.52
N SER A 215 15.21 -4.08 5.28
CA SER A 215 16.21 -5.09 4.96
C SER A 215 17.64 -4.66 5.33
N THR A 216 17.98 -3.38 5.16
CA THR A 216 19.34 -2.86 5.36
C THR A 216 19.48 -1.88 6.52
N GLY A 217 18.39 -1.23 6.93
CA GLY A 217 18.38 -0.11 7.87
C GLY A 217 18.91 1.21 7.28
N ILE A 218 19.22 1.25 5.97
CA ILE A 218 19.65 2.47 5.28
C ILE A 218 18.49 3.47 5.25
N VAL A 219 18.82 4.74 5.51
CA VAL A 219 17.87 5.84 5.37
C VAL A 219 18.10 6.53 4.04
N ARG A 220 17.08 6.54 3.18
CA ARG A 220 17.02 7.32 1.94
C ARG A 220 16.27 8.61 2.18
N VAL A 221 16.72 9.67 1.50
CA VAL A 221 16.08 10.98 1.57
C VAL A 221 15.82 11.47 0.15
N TYR A 222 14.57 11.74 -0.17
CA TYR A 222 14.15 12.30 -1.45
C TYR A 222 13.52 13.66 -1.24
N LYS A 223 14.03 14.69 -1.92
CA LYS A 223 13.35 15.98 -2.00
C LYS A 223 12.36 15.94 -3.16
N PHE A 224 11.14 15.50 -2.88
CA PHE A 224 10.11 15.26 -3.89
C PHE A 224 8.73 15.55 -3.30
N GLY A 225 8.10 16.62 -3.77
CA GLY A 225 6.88 17.18 -3.21
C GLY A 225 6.87 18.70 -3.34
N ILE A 226 5.90 19.33 -2.69
CA ILE A 226 5.79 20.80 -2.61
C ILE A 226 6.08 21.22 -1.17
N GLU A 227 6.91 22.24 -1.01
CA GLU A 227 7.15 22.87 0.29
C GLU A 227 5.86 23.58 0.72
N GLU A 228 5.14 22.95 1.64
CA GLU A 228 3.91 23.49 2.18
C GLU A 228 4.07 23.69 3.68
N GLY A 229 3.77 24.91 4.13
CA GLY A 229 3.78 25.24 5.55
C GLY A 229 2.75 24.38 6.26
N SER A 230 3.22 23.40 7.05
CA SER A 230 2.43 22.40 7.78
C SER A 230 1.21 21.93 7.00
N VAL A 231 1.30 20.77 6.32
CA VAL A 231 0.09 20.02 5.94
C VAL A 231 -0.70 19.87 7.23
N LEU A 232 -1.78 20.62 7.36
CA LEU A 232 -2.57 20.62 8.58
C LEU A 232 -3.14 19.21 8.67
N ALA A 233 -2.69 18.46 9.68
CA ALA A 233 -3.39 17.26 10.15
C ALA A 233 -4.87 17.62 10.20
N GLN A 234 -5.66 16.92 9.41
CA GLN A 234 -6.99 17.36 9.00
C GLN A 234 -7.94 17.21 10.18
N SER A 235 -7.93 18.20 11.07
CA SER A 235 -8.69 18.23 12.33
C SER A 235 -10.21 18.28 12.16
N ASP A 236 -10.73 18.15 10.94
CA ASP A 236 -12.13 18.41 10.64
C ASP A 236 -12.85 17.35 9.80
N HIS A 237 -12.24 16.18 9.51
CA HIS A 237 -12.91 15.12 8.74
C HIS A 237 -13.55 15.65 7.42
N ASN A 238 -13.08 16.80 6.92
CA ASN A 238 -13.63 17.42 5.74
C ASN A 238 -12.80 16.95 4.55
N LEU A 239 -13.42 16.21 3.63
CA LEU A 239 -12.88 15.91 2.30
C LEU A 239 -12.64 17.15 1.43
N GLY A 240 -12.74 18.36 1.99
CA GLY A 240 -12.44 19.60 1.30
C GLY A 240 -10.96 19.65 0.98
N GLY A 241 -10.63 19.30 -0.27
CA GLY A 241 -9.30 19.39 -0.84
C GLY A 241 -8.71 20.76 -0.60
N GLY A 242 -7.96 20.92 0.48
CA GLY A 242 -7.27 22.18 0.75
C GLY A 242 -6.34 22.54 -0.42
N SER A 243 -5.78 23.74 -0.42
CA SER A 243 -4.79 24.17 -1.42
C SER A 243 -3.43 23.44 -1.26
N PHE A 244 -3.47 22.18 -0.83
CA PHE A 244 -2.36 21.37 -0.39
C PHE A 244 -2.12 20.21 -1.35
N SER A 245 -0.86 19.85 -1.49
CA SER A 245 -0.42 18.62 -2.14
C SER A 245 -0.48 17.45 -1.17
N TYR A 246 -0.87 16.28 -1.69
CA TYR A 246 -1.03 15.06 -0.92
C TYR A 246 0.09 14.09 -1.25
N PRO A 247 0.97 13.76 -0.31
CA PRO A 247 1.88 12.62 -0.46
C PRO A 247 1.04 11.33 -0.54
N ILE A 248 1.26 10.50 -1.57
CA ILE A 248 0.46 9.30 -1.85
C ILE A 248 1.35 8.20 -2.46
N PRO A 249 2.20 7.56 -1.65
CA PRO A 249 3.16 6.57 -2.15
C PRO A 249 2.48 5.22 -2.39
N ALA A 250 2.85 4.56 -3.49
CA ALA A 250 2.43 3.20 -3.86
C ALA A 250 3.21 2.68 -5.08
N ASP A 251 3.11 1.39 -5.40
CA ASP A 251 3.74 0.80 -6.58
C ASP A 251 2.96 1.14 -7.88
N TYR A 252 3.24 2.29 -8.49
CA TYR A 252 2.59 2.71 -9.74
C TYR A 252 3.23 2.05 -10.97
N THR A 253 4.45 1.55 -10.85
CA THR A 253 5.20 0.95 -11.97
C THR A 253 5.00 -0.56 -12.10
N GLY A 254 4.52 -1.21 -11.03
CA GLY A 254 4.35 -2.66 -10.90
C GLY A 254 5.66 -3.39 -10.73
N ASP A 255 6.66 -2.77 -10.09
CA ASP A 255 7.98 -3.35 -9.88
C ASP A 255 8.12 -4.09 -8.54
N GLY A 256 7.06 -4.10 -7.74
CA GLY A 256 6.98 -4.71 -6.42
C GLY A 256 7.53 -3.82 -5.31
N LYS A 257 7.75 -2.52 -5.58
CA LYS A 257 8.22 -1.55 -4.60
C LYS A 257 7.35 -0.31 -4.60
N THR A 258 7.22 0.28 -3.43
CA THR A 258 6.49 1.53 -3.27
C THR A 258 7.26 2.68 -3.94
N ASP A 259 6.64 3.31 -4.93
CA ASP A 259 7.11 4.56 -5.50
C ASP A 259 6.76 5.73 -4.57
N VAL A 260 7.62 6.76 -4.57
CA VAL A 260 7.33 8.01 -3.88
C VAL A 260 6.48 8.89 -4.81
N ALA A 261 5.31 9.32 -4.36
CA ALA A 261 4.44 10.14 -5.20
C ALA A 261 3.69 11.22 -4.42
N TYR A 262 3.23 12.24 -5.15
CA TYR A 262 2.32 13.24 -4.63
C TYR A 262 1.32 13.73 -5.68
N PHE A 263 0.13 14.09 -5.20
CA PHE A 263 -0.95 14.70 -5.98
C PHE A 263 -1.04 16.20 -5.66
N THR A 264 -1.25 17.05 -6.66
CA THR A 264 -1.40 18.49 -6.47
C THR A 264 -2.86 18.91 -6.37
N ASN A 265 -3.10 20.05 -5.72
CA ASN A 265 -4.41 20.68 -5.72
C ASN A 265 -4.86 21.20 -7.10
N GLN A 266 -4.06 21.05 -8.17
CA GLN A 266 -4.49 21.29 -9.55
C GLN A 266 -4.88 20.02 -10.30
N GLY A 267 -4.80 18.84 -9.68
CA GLY A 267 -5.12 17.58 -10.34
C GLY A 267 -3.95 16.91 -11.06
N GLU A 268 -2.71 17.27 -10.75
CA GLU A 268 -1.51 16.67 -11.36
C GLU A 268 -0.88 15.66 -10.41
N TRP A 269 -0.52 14.49 -10.95
CA TRP A 269 0.22 13.44 -10.23
C TRP A 269 1.69 13.50 -10.58
N TYR A 270 2.55 13.30 -9.60
CA TYR A 270 3.98 13.16 -9.77
C TYR A 270 4.44 11.87 -9.10
N VAL A 271 5.13 11.01 -9.85
CA VAL A 271 5.60 9.70 -9.38
C VAL A 271 7.11 9.61 -9.58
N LEU A 272 7.85 9.47 -8.49
CA LEU A 272 9.28 9.16 -8.46
C LEU A 272 9.46 7.65 -8.37
N ARG A 273 9.99 7.09 -9.45
CA ARG A 273 10.15 5.67 -9.71
C ARG A 273 11.19 5.03 -8.80
N SER A 274 10.81 3.95 -8.13
CA SER A 274 11.66 3.21 -7.19
C SER A 274 12.85 2.51 -7.89
N GLU A 275 12.69 2.14 -9.16
CA GLU A 275 13.65 1.31 -9.91
C GLU A 275 14.85 2.09 -10.46
N ASP A 276 14.70 3.40 -10.70
CA ASP A 276 15.73 4.23 -11.34
C ASP A 276 15.80 5.69 -10.89
N GLU A 277 14.97 6.10 -9.92
CA GLU A 277 14.89 7.47 -9.38
C GLU A 277 14.55 8.54 -10.44
N SER A 278 14.09 8.16 -11.63
CA SER A 278 13.45 9.08 -12.56
C SER A 278 12.02 9.38 -12.13
N TYR A 279 11.41 10.44 -12.66
CA TYR A 279 10.00 10.72 -12.37
C TYR A 279 9.21 11.02 -13.64
N TYR A 280 7.91 10.80 -13.56
CA TYR A 280 6.94 11.22 -14.56
C TYR A 280 5.77 11.94 -13.89
N SER A 281 5.02 12.70 -14.69
CA SER A 281 3.79 13.37 -14.23
C SER A 281 2.68 13.23 -15.27
N PHE A 282 1.44 13.31 -14.81
CA PHE A 282 0.26 13.32 -15.66
C PHE A 282 -0.94 13.99 -14.96
N PRO A 283 -1.84 14.64 -15.72
CA PRO A 283 -3.05 15.22 -15.18
C PRO A 283 -4.14 14.15 -15.02
N PHE A 284 -4.64 13.97 -13.81
CA PHE A 284 -5.82 13.16 -13.53
C PHE A 284 -6.55 13.63 -12.27
N GLY A 285 -7.55 14.48 -12.45
CA GLY A 285 -8.31 15.11 -11.37
C GLY A 285 -8.49 16.60 -11.60
N THR A 286 -9.12 17.27 -10.65
CA THR A 286 -9.31 18.72 -10.64
C THR A 286 -9.09 19.28 -9.24
N ASP A 287 -9.11 20.61 -9.12
CA ASP A 287 -9.17 21.28 -7.81
C ASP A 287 -10.28 20.69 -6.93
N GLN A 288 -9.98 20.54 -5.65
CA GLN A 288 -10.83 19.93 -4.61
C GLN A 288 -11.08 18.42 -4.72
N ASP A 289 -10.55 17.73 -5.73
CA ASP A 289 -10.59 16.27 -5.76
C ASP A 289 -9.63 15.70 -4.68
N PHE A 290 -10.02 14.59 -4.06
CA PHE A 290 -9.21 13.88 -3.08
C PHE A 290 -8.54 12.67 -3.74
N PRO A 291 -7.20 12.51 -3.67
CA PRO A 291 -6.53 11.39 -4.31
C PRO A 291 -6.78 10.07 -3.57
N LEU A 292 -6.88 8.99 -4.33
CA LEU A 292 -7.20 7.65 -3.88
C LEU A 292 -6.04 6.72 -4.17
N LEU A 293 -5.92 5.70 -3.32
CA LEU A 293 -4.87 4.70 -3.35
C LEU A 293 -5.51 3.32 -3.51
N GLY A 294 -4.97 2.49 -4.41
CA GLY A 294 -5.40 1.10 -4.58
C GLY A 294 -5.09 0.54 -5.94
N ASP A 295 -5.11 -0.79 -6.05
CA ASP A 295 -5.08 -1.56 -7.30
C ASP A 295 -6.52 -1.94 -7.63
N TYR A 296 -7.24 -1.08 -8.37
CA TYR A 296 -8.68 -1.23 -8.60
C TYR A 296 -8.99 -2.20 -9.75
N ASP A 297 -7.99 -2.64 -10.52
CA ASP A 297 -8.16 -3.64 -11.58
C ASP A 297 -7.45 -4.98 -11.34
N GLY A 298 -6.64 -5.10 -10.29
CA GLY A 298 -6.00 -6.34 -9.85
C GLY A 298 -4.80 -6.73 -10.69
N ASP A 299 -4.13 -5.77 -11.34
CA ASP A 299 -2.95 -6.03 -12.16
C ASP A 299 -1.62 -5.97 -11.40
N GLY A 300 -1.69 -5.68 -10.09
CA GLY A 300 -0.55 -5.52 -9.20
C GLY A 300 0.07 -4.13 -9.24
N ARG A 301 -0.60 -3.13 -9.84
CA ARG A 301 -0.18 -1.73 -9.83
C ARG A 301 -1.19 -0.88 -9.10
N ALA A 302 -0.69 0.13 -8.41
CA ALA A 302 -1.56 1.19 -7.93
C ALA A 302 -2.10 2.02 -9.10
N ASP A 303 -3.41 2.22 -9.08
CA ASP A 303 -4.13 3.02 -10.05
C ASP A 303 -4.35 4.44 -9.53
N PRO A 304 -4.04 5.48 -10.33
CA PRO A 304 -4.42 6.84 -10.00
C PRO A 304 -5.94 6.97 -9.90
N GLY A 305 -6.44 7.30 -8.71
CA GLY A 305 -7.86 7.51 -8.45
C GLY A 305 -8.12 8.86 -7.79
N VAL A 306 -9.28 9.46 -8.05
CA VAL A 306 -9.74 10.64 -7.31
C VAL A 306 -11.21 10.53 -6.91
N LEU A 307 -11.54 10.93 -5.68
CA LEU A 307 -12.90 11.18 -5.24
C LEU A 307 -13.21 12.65 -5.44
N ARG A 308 -14.27 12.95 -6.18
CA ARG A 308 -14.82 14.30 -6.27
C ARG A 308 -15.90 14.51 -5.21
N PRO A 309 -15.64 15.30 -4.16
CA PRO A 309 -16.57 15.42 -3.03
C PRO A 309 -17.88 16.13 -3.40
N THR A 310 -17.87 16.97 -4.43
CA THR A 310 -19.06 17.73 -4.86
C THR A 310 -20.18 16.86 -5.43
N ASN A 311 -19.89 15.61 -5.80
CA ASN A 311 -20.86 14.69 -6.39
C ASN A 311 -20.62 13.21 -6.01
N ASN A 312 -19.73 12.94 -5.05
CA ASN A 312 -19.28 11.61 -4.64
C ASN A 312 -18.95 10.66 -5.80
N THR A 313 -18.35 11.20 -6.85
CA THR A 313 -17.94 10.39 -7.98
C THR A 313 -16.46 10.04 -7.83
N TRP A 314 -16.20 8.75 -7.81
CA TRP A 314 -14.90 8.13 -7.87
C TRP A 314 -14.50 8.03 -9.34
N TYR A 315 -13.39 8.66 -9.71
CA TYR A 315 -12.78 8.57 -11.02
C TYR A 315 -11.49 7.78 -10.89
N LEU A 316 -11.38 6.66 -11.59
CA LEU A 316 -10.24 5.76 -11.53
C LEU A 316 -9.61 5.67 -12.91
N LEU A 317 -8.29 5.75 -12.97
CA LEU A 317 -7.50 5.48 -14.16
C LEU A 317 -6.83 4.12 -13.99
N GLN A 318 -7.61 3.06 -14.21
CA GLN A 318 -7.13 1.69 -14.05
C GLN A 318 -6.07 1.39 -15.11
N SER A 319 -4.94 0.84 -14.68
CA SER A 319 -3.71 0.67 -15.46
C SER A 319 -3.92 -0.25 -16.68
N THR A 320 -4.79 -1.26 -16.55
CA THR A 320 -5.14 -2.23 -17.60
C THR A 320 -6.60 -2.16 -18.05
N GLU A 321 -7.53 -1.88 -17.13
CA GLU A 321 -8.97 -1.78 -17.45
C GLU A 321 -9.40 -0.38 -17.96
N GLY A 322 -8.56 0.64 -17.77
CA GLY A 322 -8.77 2.00 -18.26
C GLY A 322 -9.65 2.87 -17.35
N PHE A 323 -10.28 3.89 -17.93
CA PHE A 323 -11.04 4.86 -17.14
C PHE A 323 -12.37 4.29 -16.63
N LYS A 324 -12.62 4.46 -15.33
CA LYS A 324 -13.87 4.10 -14.65
C LYS A 324 -14.38 5.28 -13.82
N ALA A 325 -15.69 5.51 -13.87
CA ALA A 325 -16.35 6.52 -13.06
C ALA A 325 -17.56 5.91 -12.36
N VAL A 326 -17.60 6.00 -11.03
CA VAL A 326 -18.66 5.40 -10.21
C VAL A 326 -19.07 6.37 -9.11
N THR A 327 -20.38 6.52 -8.91
CA THR A 327 -20.90 7.27 -7.76
C THR A 327 -21.11 6.33 -6.59
N PHE A 328 -20.49 6.63 -5.45
CA PHE A 328 -20.60 5.84 -4.23
C PHE A 328 -20.38 6.72 -2.99
N GLY A 329 -21.22 6.56 -1.96
CA GLY A 329 -21.30 7.43 -0.79
C GLY A 329 -22.47 8.43 -0.85
N ASP A 330 -22.79 9.05 0.28
CA ASP A 330 -23.96 9.94 0.43
C ASP A 330 -23.66 11.41 0.08
N ILE A 331 -24.49 12.00 -0.79
CA ILE A 331 -24.34 13.34 -1.37
C ILE A 331 -24.65 14.47 -0.37
N ASP A 332 -25.32 14.16 0.74
CA ASP A 332 -25.90 15.15 1.66
C ASP A 332 -25.03 15.53 2.89
N GLY A 333 -23.73 15.18 2.91
CA GLY A 333 -22.74 15.97 3.65
C GLY A 333 -21.82 15.25 4.65
N SER A 334 -20.52 15.41 4.37
CA SER A 334 -19.36 15.48 5.28
C SER A 334 -19.05 14.33 6.24
N THR A 335 -19.71 13.18 6.17
CA THR A 335 -19.39 12.07 7.10
C THR A 335 -18.81 10.83 6.44
N ASP A 336 -18.99 10.66 5.14
CA ASP A 336 -18.33 9.59 4.39
C ASP A 336 -16.91 10.05 4.04
N ILE A 337 -15.90 9.31 4.48
CA ILE A 337 -14.49 9.51 4.11
C ILE A 337 -13.98 8.25 3.41
N PRO A 338 -13.30 8.35 2.25
CA PRO A 338 -12.72 7.20 1.59
C PRO A 338 -11.68 6.54 2.50
N LEU A 339 -11.66 5.21 2.56
CA LEU A 339 -10.73 4.52 3.46
C LEU A 339 -9.26 4.76 3.13
N SER A 340 -8.95 5.10 1.88
CA SER A 340 -7.60 5.52 1.45
C SER A 340 -7.06 6.75 2.20
N ALA A 341 -7.93 7.57 2.81
CA ALA A 341 -7.53 8.71 3.61
C ALA A 341 -6.85 8.32 4.95
N TYR A 342 -7.04 7.07 5.41
CA TYR A 342 -6.58 6.60 6.73
C TYR A 342 -5.20 5.95 6.71
N ARG A 343 -4.72 5.50 5.54
CA ARG A 343 -3.42 4.83 5.42
C ARG A 343 -2.23 5.77 5.61
N THR A 344 -2.45 7.08 5.49
CA THR A 344 -1.38 8.09 5.47
C THR A 344 -1.12 8.73 6.84
N GLY A 345 -1.78 8.27 7.91
CA GLY A 345 -1.60 8.85 9.26
C GLY A 345 -1.90 10.36 9.34
N ILE A 346 -2.64 10.91 8.37
CA ILE A 346 -2.92 12.36 8.18
C ILE A 346 -4.00 12.86 9.16
N LEU A 347 -4.62 11.98 9.95
CA LEU A 347 -5.83 12.28 10.73
C LEU A 347 -5.58 12.40 12.24
#